data_AF-A0A4R1W2U5-F1
#
_entry.id   AF-A0A4R1W2U5-F1
#
_cell.length_a   1.000
_cell.length_b   1.000
_cell.length_c   1.000
_cell.angle_alpha   90.00
_cell.angle_beta   90.00
_cell.angle_gamma   90.00
#
_symmetry.space_group_name_H-M   'P 1'
#
loop_
_entity.id
_entity.type
_entity.pdbx_description
1 polymer ?
#
loop_
_entity_poly.entity_id
_entity_poly.type
_entity_poly.pdbx_seq_one_letter_code
_entity_poly.pdbx_strand_id
1 'polypeptide(L)'
;MALYEYGDPAAPVLVCVHGYPDNAALWNPVAARLTDHFRVITYDVNGLNLYRANVVPRLLRPEPRRTDVPVPAVSPDGDAFVTTPLQTDVARWAPHLGVQVIRGGHWLPRNDPGLVARLTLQHTRRVAGWQV
;
A
#
# COMPACT_ATOMS: atom_id res chain seq x y z
N MET A 1 -14.83 -11.35 -8.84
CA MET A 1 -13.78 -10.32 -8.89
C MET A 1 -14.51 -9.00 -8.93
N ALA A 2 -14.44 -8.22 -7.85
CA ALA A 2 -15.13 -6.94 -7.74
C ALA A 2 -14.12 -5.78 -7.88
N LEU A 3 -14.59 -4.69 -8.47
CA LEU A 3 -13.90 -3.42 -8.56
C LEU A 3 -14.86 -2.37 -8.03
N TYR A 4 -14.39 -1.52 -7.13
CA TYR A 4 -15.15 -0.40 -6.59
C TYR A 4 -14.42 0.89 -6.90
N GLU A 5 -15.19 1.93 -7.23
CA GLU A 5 -14.68 3.23 -7.62
C GLU A 5 -15.34 4.31 -6.77
N TYR A 6 -14.54 5.28 -6.32
CA TYR A 6 -14.95 6.38 -5.45
C TYR A 6 -14.32 7.69 -5.92
N GLY A 7 -14.98 8.83 -5.65
CA GLY A 7 -14.48 10.17 -5.96
C GLY A 7 -14.81 10.64 -7.38
N ASP A 8 -14.19 11.76 -7.78
CA ASP A 8 -14.37 12.36 -9.10
C ASP A 8 -13.63 11.54 -10.20
N PRO A 9 -14.33 11.07 -11.26
CA PRO A 9 -13.70 10.35 -12.36
C PRO A 9 -12.59 11.12 -13.11
N ALA A 10 -12.58 12.45 -13.00
CA ALA A 10 -11.56 13.32 -13.59
C ALA A 10 -10.33 13.54 -12.69
N ALA A 11 -10.39 13.16 -11.41
CA ALA A 11 -9.27 13.29 -10.47
C ALA A 11 -8.16 12.25 -10.74
N PRO A 12 -6.92 12.48 -10.24
CA PRO A 12 -5.85 11.50 -10.35
C PRO A 12 -6.21 10.15 -9.72
N VAL A 13 -5.77 9.06 -10.35
CA VAL A 13 -6.15 7.70 -9.94
C VAL A 13 -5.27 7.19 -8.79
N LEU A 14 -5.91 6.68 -7.74
CA LEU A 14 -5.27 5.88 -6.70
C LEU A 14 -5.82 4.46 -6.71
N VAL A 15 -4.99 3.48 -7.06
CA VAL A 15 -5.37 2.06 -7.03
C VAL A 15 -4.95 1.42 -5.71
N CYS A 16 -5.90 0.77 -5.03
CA CYS A 16 -5.68 0.06 -3.77
C CYS A 16 -5.83 -1.45 -3.97
N VAL A 17 -4.76 -2.19 -3.67
CA VAL A 17 -4.70 -3.65 -3.78
C VAL A 17 -4.54 -4.26 -2.40
N HIS A 18 -5.36 -5.26 -2.06
CA HIS A 18 -5.28 -5.95 -0.78
C HIS A 18 -4.37 -7.20 -0.85
N GLY A 19 -3.90 -7.66 0.31
CA GLY A 19 -3.22 -8.95 0.47
C GLY A 19 -4.19 -10.08 0.82
N TYR A 20 -3.67 -11.31 0.90
CA TYR A 20 -4.40 -12.43 1.53
C TYR A 20 -4.42 -12.25 3.05
N PRO A 21 -5.51 -12.59 3.77
CA PRO A 21 -6.79 -13.15 3.30
C PRO A 21 -7.90 -12.10 3.08
N ASP A 22 -7.55 -10.81 3.06
CA ASP A 22 -8.52 -9.71 2.94
C ASP A 22 -9.16 -9.63 1.53
N ASN A 23 -10.03 -8.64 1.35
CA ASN A 23 -10.67 -8.27 0.09
C ASN A 23 -10.65 -6.73 -0.08
N ALA A 24 -11.19 -6.21 -1.19
CA ALA A 24 -11.22 -4.80 -1.54
C ALA A 24 -11.90 -3.92 -0.48
N ALA A 25 -12.82 -4.46 0.31
CA ALA A 25 -13.53 -3.71 1.35
C ALA A 25 -12.59 -3.25 2.50
N LEU A 26 -11.41 -3.85 2.65
CA LEU A 26 -10.36 -3.39 3.56
C LEU A 26 -10.06 -1.89 3.38
N TRP A 27 -10.15 -1.41 2.13
CA TRP A 27 -9.81 -0.06 1.76
C TRP A 27 -10.95 0.94 1.91
N ASN A 28 -12.20 0.51 2.15
CA ASN A 28 -13.36 1.41 2.19
C ASN A 28 -13.16 2.60 3.16
N PRO A 29 -12.66 2.41 4.39
CA PRO A 29 -12.44 3.54 5.30
C PRO A 29 -11.34 4.50 4.81
N VAL A 30 -10.32 3.99 4.12
CA VAL A 30 -9.24 4.82 3.54
C VAL A 30 -9.75 5.58 2.33
N ALA A 31 -10.47 4.90 1.43
CA ALA A 31 -11.03 5.47 0.21
C ALA A 31 -11.95 6.67 0.54
N ALA A 32 -12.83 6.52 1.52
CA ALA A 32 -13.74 7.58 1.98
C ALA A 32 -13.02 8.86 2.46
N ARG A 33 -11.73 8.80 2.79
CA ARG A 33 -10.93 9.96 3.25
C ARG A 33 -10.09 10.58 2.14
N LEU A 34 -10.12 9.99 0.95
CA LEU A 34 -9.25 10.32 -0.16
C LEU A 34 -10.02 10.75 -1.42
N THR A 35 -11.36 10.66 -1.40
CA THR A 35 -12.22 10.99 -2.55
C THR A 35 -12.16 12.45 -2.98
N ASP A 36 -11.82 13.37 -2.07
CA ASP A 36 -11.68 14.79 -2.39
C ASP A 36 -10.40 15.09 -3.19
N HIS A 37 -9.49 14.13 -3.27
CA HIS A 37 -8.17 14.29 -3.87
C HIS A 37 -7.92 13.32 -5.03
N PHE A 38 -8.58 12.16 -5.01
CA PHE A 38 -8.33 11.07 -5.94
C PHE A 38 -9.61 10.40 -6.42
N ARG A 39 -9.53 9.87 -7.63
CA ARG A 39 -10.36 8.76 -8.09
C ARG A 39 -9.80 7.48 -7.47
N VAL A 40 -10.43 6.96 -6.42
CA VAL A 40 -9.94 5.78 -5.70
C VAL A 40 -10.57 4.53 -6.29
N ILE A 41 -9.72 3.59 -6.73
CA ILE A 41 -10.14 2.28 -7.25
C ILE A 41 -9.68 1.20 -6.27
N THR A 42 -10.60 0.50 -5.64
CA THR A 42 -10.29 -0.66 -4.79
C THR A 42 -10.60 -1.94 -5.56
N TYR A 43 -9.63 -2.84 -5.65
CA TYR A 43 -9.70 -3.99 -6.55
C TYR A 43 -9.51 -5.30 -5.79
N ASP A 44 -10.44 -6.25 -5.99
CA ASP A 44 -10.30 -7.61 -5.48
C ASP A 44 -9.29 -8.39 -6.30
N VAL A 45 -8.31 -8.96 -5.60
CA VAL A 45 -7.34 -9.90 -6.15
C VAL A 45 -7.51 -11.27 -5.53
N ASN A 46 -7.14 -12.31 -6.29
CA ASN A 46 -6.96 -13.64 -5.70
C ASN A 46 -5.66 -13.65 -4.90
N GLY A 47 -5.74 -13.23 -3.63
CA GLY A 47 -4.59 -13.08 -2.73
C GLY A 47 -3.79 -14.38 -2.57
N LEU A 48 -4.45 -15.54 -2.56
CA LEU A 48 -3.78 -16.84 -2.48
C LEU A 48 -2.92 -17.12 -3.73
N ASN A 49 -3.44 -16.80 -4.92
CA ASN A 49 -2.66 -16.94 -6.15
C ASN A 49 -1.51 -15.94 -6.22
N LEU A 50 -1.71 -14.69 -5.76
CA LEU A 50 -0.61 -13.72 -5.64
C LEU A 50 0.47 -14.22 -4.69
N TYR A 51 0.07 -14.77 -3.54
CA TYR A 51 0.99 -15.36 -2.56
C TYR A 51 1.78 -16.53 -3.17
N ARG A 52 1.10 -17.46 -3.86
CA ARG A 52 1.74 -18.60 -4.53
C ARG A 52 2.68 -18.16 -5.65
N ALA A 53 2.37 -17.10 -6.37
CA ALA A 53 3.20 -16.60 -7.46
C ALA A 53 4.41 -15.79 -6.98
N ASN A 54 4.29 -15.08 -5.86
CA ASN A 54 5.29 -14.07 -5.45
C ASN A 54 6.03 -14.38 -4.15
N VAL A 55 5.51 -15.24 -3.28
CA VAL A 55 6.16 -15.56 -1.99
C VAL A 55 6.86 -16.91 -2.08
N VAL A 56 6.11 -17.99 -2.30
CA VAL A 56 6.64 -19.37 -2.28
C VAL A 56 7.87 -19.57 -3.18
N PRO A 57 7.84 -19.24 -4.49
CA PRO A 57 9.01 -19.42 -5.35
C PRO A 57 10.15 -18.46 -5.02
N ARG A 58 9.86 -17.28 -4.46
CA ARG A 58 10.85 -16.21 -4.22
C ARG A 58 11.58 -16.35 -2.89
N LEU A 59 11.01 -17.08 -1.94
CA LEU A 59 11.75 -17.57 -0.78
C LEU A 59 12.83 -18.58 -1.17
N LEU A 60 12.56 -19.42 -2.19
CA LEU A 60 13.51 -20.43 -2.67
C LEU A 60 14.51 -19.88 -3.67
N ARG A 61 14.08 -18.96 -4.55
CA ARG A 61 14.91 -18.34 -5.59
C ARG A 61 14.58 -16.84 -5.69
N PRO A 62 15.20 -16.01 -4.83
CA PRO A 62 15.02 -14.56 -4.88
C PRO A 62 15.46 -14.03 -6.24
N GLU A 63 14.64 -13.16 -6.83
CA GLU A 63 14.99 -12.45 -8.05
C GLU A 63 15.02 -10.94 -7.74
N PRO A 64 16.15 -10.27 -7.96
CA PRO A 64 16.25 -8.81 -7.86
C PRO A 64 15.22 -8.11 -8.74
N ARG A 65 14.35 -7.27 -8.16
CA ARG A 65 13.44 -6.39 -8.91
C ARG A 65 13.57 -4.97 -8.37
N ARG A 66 14.23 -4.10 -9.14
CA ARG A 66 14.50 -2.72 -8.75
C ARG A 66 13.49 -1.74 -9.35
N THR A 67 13.26 -0.63 -8.68
CA THR A 67 12.45 0.49 -9.18
C THR A 67 13.06 1.81 -8.74
N ASP A 68 13.08 2.79 -9.65
CA ASP A 68 13.49 4.17 -9.35
C ASP A 68 12.29 5.05 -8.95
N VAL A 69 11.07 4.50 -8.99
CA VAL A 69 9.87 5.21 -8.50
C VAL A 69 10.00 5.44 -6.99
N PRO A 70 9.77 6.66 -6.46
CA PRO A 70 9.80 6.91 -5.03
C PRO A 70 8.77 6.07 -4.25
N VAL A 71 9.22 5.31 -3.26
CA VAL A 71 8.38 4.38 -2.49
C VAL A 71 8.28 4.83 -1.03
N PRO A 72 7.08 5.05 -0.49
CA PRO A 72 6.88 5.17 0.95
C PRO A 72 6.63 3.77 1.55
N ALA A 73 7.43 3.35 2.52
CA ALA A 73 7.13 2.19 3.35
C ALA A 73 6.60 2.65 4.70
N VAL A 74 5.36 2.26 5.02
CA VAL A 74 4.74 2.51 6.33
C VAL A 74 4.85 1.23 7.14
N SER A 75 5.73 1.22 8.13
CA SER A 75 6.18 0.00 8.81
C SER A 75 5.72 -0.05 10.28
N PRO A 76 4.57 -0.69 10.57
CA PRO A 76 4.12 -0.87 11.94
C PRO A 76 5.08 -1.75 12.76
N ASP A 77 5.46 -1.27 13.95
CA ASP A 77 6.42 -1.92 14.85
C ASP A 77 5.88 -3.16 15.58
N GLY A 78 4.57 -3.35 15.61
CA GLY A 78 3.88 -4.50 16.19
C GLY A 78 3.26 -5.45 15.16
N ASP A 79 3.74 -5.45 13.91
CA ASP A 79 3.28 -6.40 12.89
C ASP A 79 3.86 -7.80 13.11
N ALA A 80 2.98 -8.74 13.46
CA ALA A 80 3.33 -10.14 13.72
C ALA A 80 3.56 -10.98 12.44
N PHE A 81 3.17 -10.49 11.27
CA PHE A 81 3.23 -11.22 10.00
C PHE A 81 4.34 -10.72 9.09
N VAL A 82 4.47 -9.40 8.96
CA VAL A 82 5.47 -8.75 8.12
C VAL A 82 6.24 -7.78 8.99
N THR A 83 7.25 -8.28 9.70
CA THR A 83 7.99 -7.50 10.70
C THR A 83 8.68 -6.28 10.08
N THR A 84 8.89 -5.22 10.87
CA THR A 84 9.59 -4.01 10.40
C THR A 84 10.90 -4.30 9.66
N PRO A 85 11.80 -5.18 10.13
CA PRO A 85 13.01 -5.53 9.38
C PRO A 85 12.71 -6.08 7.97
N LEU A 86 11.69 -6.92 7.82
CA LEU A 86 11.30 -7.46 6.51
C LEU A 86 10.75 -6.36 5.59
N GLN A 87 10.01 -5.40 6.15
CA GLN A 87 9.46 -4.26 5.41
C GLN A 87 10.54 -3.28 4.95
N THR A 88 11.59 -3.06 5.76
CA THR A 88 12.65 -2.09 5.46
C THR A 88 13.77 -2.66 4.60
N ASP A 89 13.96 -3.97 4.60
CA ASP A 89 14.96 -4.67 3.79
C ASP A 89 14.76 -4.43 2.26
N VAL A 90 13.57 -3.99 1.84
CA VAL A 90 13.29 -3.56 0.45
C VAL A 90 14.14 -2.39 -0.03
N ALA A 91 14.80 -1.66 0.88
CA ALA A 91 15.73 -0.56 0.55
C ALA A 91 16.82 -0.98 -0.45
N ARG A 92 17.23 -2.26 -0.43
CA ARG A 92 18.22 -2.80 -1.38
C ARG A 92 17.72 -2.80 -2.83
N TRP A 93 16.40 -2.76 -3.03
CA TRP A 93 15.76 -2.79 -4.34
C TRP A 93 15.15 -1.43 -4.75
N ALA A 94 14.81 -0.58 -3.79
CA ALA A 94 14.23 0.74 -4.01
C ALA A 94 15.16 1.84 -3.46
N PRO A 95 16.07 2.43 -4.26
CA PRO A 95 17.01 3.45 -3.80
C PRO A 95 16.33 4.73 -3.29
N HIS A 96 15.10 5.00 -3.72
CA HIS A 96 14.29 6.15 -3.28
C HIS A 96 13.20 5.74 -2.27
N LEU A 97 13.58 4.89 -1.31
CA LEU A 97 12.69 4.44 -0.24
C LEU A 97 12.63 5.46 0.91
N GLY A 98 11.43 5.90 1.27
CA GLY A 98 11.16 6.61 2.51
C GLY A 98 10.47 5.67 3.51
N VAL A 99 11.16 5.31 4.59
CA VAL A 99 10.60 4.46 5.66
C VAL A 99 10.00 5.33 6.76
N GLN A 100 8.79 4.98 7.18
CA GLN A 100 8.16 5.52 8.38
C GLN A 100 7.76 4.38 9.30
N VAL A 101 8.52 4.20 10.37
CA VAL A 101 8.16 3.25 11.44
C VAL A 101 7.09 3.90 12.31
N ILE A 102 5.97 3.21 12.49
CA ILE A 102 4.84 3.72 13.27
C ILE A 102 4.39 2.70 14.31
N ARG A 103 3.71 3.17 15.35
CA ARG A 103 3.06 2.26 16.30
C ARG A 103 1.83 1.65 15.66
N GLY A 104 1.72 0.33 15.70
CA GLY A 104 0.55 -0.37 15.18
C GLY A 104 0.82 -1.83 14.85
N GLY A 105 -0.20 -2.49 14.32
CA GLY A 105 -0.11 -3.88 13.83
C GLY A 105 -0.44 -3.98 12.34
N HIS A 106 -0.57 -5.21 11.87
CA HIS A 106 -0.69 -5.55 10.44
C HIS A 106 -1.83 -4.82 9.68
N TRP A 107 -3.00 -4.66 10.32
CA TRP A 107 -4.19 -4.11 9.65
C TRP A 107 -4.35 -2.60 9.80
N LEU A 108 -3.31 -1.83 9.47
CA LEU A 108 -3.38 -0.35 9.50
C LEU A 108 -4.55 0.26 8.72
N PRO A 109 -4.91 -0.21 7.49
CA PRO A 109 -6.05 0.35 6.77
C PRO A 109 -7.37 0.24 7.54
N ARG A 110 -7.50 -0.76 8.41
CA ARG A 110 -8.67 -0.97 9.28
C ARG A 110 -8.55 -0.22 10.60
N ASN A 111 -7.37 -0.28 11.22
CA ASN A 111 -7.15 0.21 12.58
C ASN A 111 -6.91 1.72 12.65
N ASP A 112 -6.23 2.29 11.64
CA ASP A 112 -5.99 3.74 11.53
C ASP A 112 -6.03 4.19 10.06
N PRO A 113 -7.23 4.21 9.44
CA PRO A 113 -7.40 4.67 8.06
C PRO A 113 -7.02 6.14 7.87
N GLY A 114 -7.09 6.94 8.93
CA GLY A 114 -6.72 8.36 8.90
C GLY A 114 -5.22 8.54 8.70
N LEU A 115 -4.41 7.76 9.41
CA LEU A 115 -2.96 7.73 9.22
C LEU A 115 -2.60 7.29 7.81
N VAL A 116 -3.20 6.22 7.29
CA VAL A 116 -2.92 5.74 5.92
C VAL A 116 -3.27 6.81 4.88
N ALA A 117 -4.43 7.46 4.99
CA ALA A 117 -4.82 8.54 4.09
C ALA A 117 -3.85 9.73 4.16
N ARG A 118 -3.48 10.15 5.37
CA ARG A 118 -2.53 11.25 5.57
C ARG A 118 -1.16 10.96 4.96
N LEU A 119 -0.63 9.75 5.18
CA LEU A 119 0.68 9.37 4.64
C LEU A 119 0.65 9.28 3.11
N THR A 120 -0.46 8.82 2.54
CA THR A 120 -0.68 8.82 1.09
C THR A 120 -0.62 10.23 0.52
N LEU A 121 -1.38 11.17 1.10
CA LEU A 121 -1.39 12.58 0.67
C LEU A 121 -0.03 13.27 0.85
N GLN A 122 0.68 12.99 1.95
CA GLN A 122 2.02 13.53 2.17
C GLN A 122 3.01 13.04 1.12
N HIS A 123 2.94 11.76 0.75
CA HIS A 123 3.81 11.19 -0.27
C HIS A 123 3.50 11.78 -1.64
N THR A 124 2.23 11.81 -2.05
CA THR A 124 1.83 12.32 -3.37
C THR A 124 2.20 13.79 -3.55
N ARG A 125 1.99 14.64 -2.53
CA ARG A 125 2.45 16.04 -2.52
C ARG A 125 3.96 16.16 -2.72
N ARG A 126 4.75 15.29 -2.08
CA ARG A 126 6.21 15.31 -2.17
C ARG A 126 6.72 14.89 -3.55
N VAL A 127 6.11 13.87 -4.16
CA VAL A 127 6.69 13.21 -5.36
C VAL A 127 6.07 13.66 -6.67
N ALA A 128 4.80 14.04 -6.66
CA ALA A 128 4.07 14.44 -7.86
C ALA A 128 3.90 15.97 -7.98
N GLY A 129 4.29 16.73 -6.95
CA GLY A 129 4.08 18.17 -6.88
C GLY A 129 2.60 18.57 -6.91
N TRP A 130 1.68 17.62 -6.66
CA TRP A 130 0.25 17.88 -6.62
C TRP A 130 -0.06 18.82 -5.46
N GLN A 131 -0.57 20.02 -5.78
CA GLN A 131 -1.21 20.89 -4.80
C GLN A 131 -2.64 20.40 -4.59
N VAL A 132 -2.77 19.30 -3.83
CA VAL A 132 -4.03 18.84 -3.24
C VAL A 132 -4.28 19.49 -1.90
#